data_AF-A0A132NHK4-F1
#
_entry.id   AF-A0A132NHK4-F1
#
_cell.length_a   1.000
_cell.length_b   1.000
_cell.length_c   1.000
_cell.angle_alpha   90.00
_cell.angle_beta   90.00
_cell.angle_gamma   90.00
#
_symmetry.space_group_name_H-M   'P 1'
#
loop_
_entity.id
_entity.type
_entity.pdbx_description
1 polymer ?
#
loop_
_entity_poly.entity_id
_entity_poly.type
_entity_poly.pdbx_seq_one_letter_code
_entity_poly.pdbx_strand_id
1 'polypeptide(L)'
;MVPVPEVAVLIGLHASGKTTFYRQHLAATHVHVSKDDFRNARDRERRQARLIAEALAAGRDVTVDNTNASPEERRPVIELARAHGASVIGYWFPPEVQEAYARNAERQGKARVPWFFATLKRLRPPGYEEGFDALYEVRLDGRGGFRVRPVAL
;
A
#
# COMPACT_ATOMS: atom_id res chain seq x y z
N MET A 1 -16.69 5.97 -23.54
CA MET A 1 -16.60 5.17 -22.30
C MET A 1 -16.11 6.11 -21.23
N VAL A 2 -16.85 6.29 -20.12
CA VAL A 2 -16.33 7.05 -18.97
C VAL A 2 -15.22 6.19 -18.36
N PRO A 3 -14.01 6.72 -18.12
CA PRO A 3 -12.96 5.96 -17.45
C PRO A 3 -13.48 5.46 -16.11
N VAL A 4 -13.31 4.16 -15.85
CA VAL A 4 -13.61 3.59 -14.54
C VAL A 4 -12.47 4.01 -13.60
N PRO A 5 -12.75 4.67 -12.46
CA PRO A 5 -11.70 5.05 -11.52
C PRO A 5 -10.97 3.83 -10.98
N GLU A 6 -9.71 4.01 -10.57
CA GLU A 6 -8.94 2.97 -9.90
C GLU A 6 -8.54 3.32 -8.45
N VAL A 7 -8.41 2.29 -7.63
CA VAL A 7 -7.82 2.36 -6.29
C VAL A 7 -6.52 1.59 -6.27
N ALA A 8 -5.41 2.32 -6.25
CA ALA A 8 -4.06 1.80 -6.09
C ALA A 8 -3.74 1.59 -4.59
N VAL A 9 -3.65 0.34 -4.15
CA VAL A 9 -3.30 -0.04 -2.78
C VAL A 9 -1.79 -0.29 -2.72
N LEU A 10 -1.05 0.52 -1.96
CA LEU A 10 0.37 0.27 -1.72
C LEU A 10 0.53 -0.65 -0.52
N ILE A 11 1.28 -1.75 -0.66
CA ILE A 11 1.29 -2.85 0.30
C ILE A 11 2.75 -3.16 0.65
N GLY A 12 3.15 -2.98 1.92
CA GLY A 12 4.51 -3.26 2.34
C GLY A 12 4.95 -2.50 3.59
N LEU A 13 6.09 -2.86 4.16
CA LEU A 13 6.59 -2.29 5.43
C LEU A 13 6.90 -0.79 5.33
N HIS A 14 6.95 -0.11 6.48
CA HIS A 14 7.55 1.22 6.53
C HIS A 14 8.97 1.20 5.96
N ALA A 15 9.36 2.30 5.30
CA ALA A 15 10.63 2.44 4.58
C ALA A 15 10.83 1.47 3.38
N SER A 16 9.78 0.81 2.87
CA SER A 16 9.85 -0.02 1.65
C SER A 16 9.81 0.78 0.33
N GLY A 17 9.78 2.12 0.38
CA GLY A 17 9.74 2.97 -0.80
C GLY A 17 8.34 3.37 -1.30
N LYS A 18 7.25 2.94 -0.65
CA LYS A 18 5.86 3.25 -1.07
C LYS A 18 5.59 4.73 -1.35
N THR A 19 5.90 5.62 -0.40
CA THR A 19 5.66 7.06 -0.59
C THR A 19 6.52 7.65 -1.71
N THR A 20 7.73 7.15 -1.92
CA THR A 20 8.56 7.54 -3.08
C THR A 20 7.95 7.02 -4.38
N PHE A 21 7.47 5.78 -4.40
CA PHE A 21 6.77 5.21 -5.54
C PHE A 21 5.53 6.02 -5.92
N TYR A 22 4.69 6.37 -4.92
CA TYR A 22 3.54 7.26 -5.09
C TYR A 22 3.96 8.57 -5.78
N ARG A 23 4.95 9.27 -5.23
CA ARG A 23 5.42 10.56 -5.77
C ARG A 23 5.88 10.46 -7.22
N GLN A 24 6.53 9.36 -7.58
CA GLN A 24 7.10 9.18 -8.92
C GLN A 24 6.08 8.65 -9.96
N HIS A 25 5.12 7.82 -9.55
CA HIS A 25 4.28 7.07 -10.50
C HIS A 25 2.79 7.40 -10.43
N LEU A 26 2.29 7.85 -9.28
CA LEU A 26 0.85 7.98 -9.03
C LEU A 26 0.42 9.41 -8.67
N ALA A 27 1.32 10.27 -8.20
CA ALA A 27 0.97 11.61 -7.71
C ALA A 27 0.38 12.55 -8.77
N ALA A 28 0.67 12.31 -10.05
CA ALA A 28 0.11 13.10 -11.15
C ALA A 28 -1.36 12.75 -11.46
N THR A 29 -1.83 11.56 -11.06
CA THR A 29 -3.14 11.03 -11.46
C THR A 29 -4.04 10.66 -10.29
N HIS A 30 -3.46 10.28 -9.15
CA HIS A 30 -4.18 9.76 -7.99
C HIS A 30 -4.22 10.74 -6.82
N VAL A 31 -5.41 10.84 -6.21
CA VAL A 31 -5.58 11.44 -4.89
C VAL A 31 -4.87 10.58 -3.85
N HIS A 32 -3.96 11.16 -3.07
CA HIS A 32 -3.27 10.47 -1.98
C HIS A 32 -4.18 10.37 -0.74
N VAL A 33 -4.34 9.17 -0.21
CA VAL A 33 -5.03 8.93 1.06
C VAL A 33 -4.14 8.09 1.97
N SER A 34 -3.59 8.70 3.02
CA SER A 34 -2.82 8.01 4.05
C SER A 34 -3.33 8.32 5.45
N LYS A 35 -3.53 7.28 6.26
CA LYS A 35 -3.81 7.44 7.70
C LYS A 35 -2.70 8.19 8.47
N ASP A 36 -1.49 8.28 7.94
CA ASP A 36 -0.37 8.99 8.57
C ASP A 36 -0.55 10.52 8.54
N ASP A 37 -1.42 11.04 7.67
CA ASP A 37 -1.77 12.47 7.56
C ASP A 37 -2.82 12.89 8.60
N PHE A 38 -3.49 11.93 9.24
CA PHE A 38 -4.63 12.18 10.12
C PHE A 38 -4.34 11.81 11.58
N ARG A 39 -3.12 12.07 12.06
CA ARG A 39 -2.65 11.62 13.39
C ARG A 39 -3.58 11.97 14.55
N ASN A 40 -4.28 13.11 14.45
CA ASN A 40 -5.19 13.61 15.49
C ASN A 40 -6.67 13.22 15.26
N ALA A 41 -6.99 12.45 14.22
CA ALA A 41 -8.37 12.02 13.99
C ALA A 41 -8.80 10.97 15.01
N ARG A 42 -10.00 11.16 15.58
CA ARG A 42 -10.63 10.23 16.54
C ARG A 42 -10.85 8.84 15.94
N ASP A 43 -11.15 8.78 14.65
CA ASP A 43 -11.33 7.55 13.89
C ASP A 43 -10.67 7.71 12.51
N ARG A 44 -9.46 7.12 12.38
CA ARG A 44 -8.65 7.21 11.16
C ARG A 44 -9.21 6.34 10.04
N GLU A 45 -9.79 5.18 10.37
CA GLU A 45 -10.38 4.27 9.38
C GLU A 45 -11.59 4.91 8.73
N ARG A 46 -12.51 5.46 9.53
CA ARG A 46 -13.69 6.15 9.01
C ARG A 46 -13.32 7.37 8.16
N ARG A 47 -12.28 8.11 8.56
CA ARG A 47 -11.79 9.25 7.79
C ARG A 47 -11.19 8.82 6.46
N GLN A 48 -10.37 7.76 6.44
CA GLN A 48 -9.82 7.19 5.22
C GLN A 48 -10.92 6.73 4.26
N ALA A 49 -11.88 5.93 4.76
CA ALA A 49 -13.01 5.45 3.97
C ALA A 49 -13.81 6.60 3.35
N ARG A 50 -14.08 7.66 4.13
CA ARG A 50 -14.77 8.85 3.63
C ARG A 50 -14.02 9.53 2.48
N LEU A 51 -12.70 9.73 2.62
CA LEU A 51 -11.90 10.39 1.58
C LEU A 51 -11.81 9.57 0.30
N ILE A 52 -11.69 8.24 0.41
CA ILE A 52 -11.74 7.33 -0.73
C ILE A 52 -13.10 7.47 -1.43
N ALA A 53 -14.21 7.38 -0.69
CA ALA A 53 -15.56 7.47 -1.25
C ALA A 53 -15.83 8.81 -1.94
N GLU A 54 -15.41 9.93 -1.33
CA GLU A 54 -15.54 11.27 -1.93
C GLU A 54 -14.72 11.43 -3.21
N ALA A 55 -13.52 10.83 -3.28
CA ALA A 55 -12.70 10.85 -4.48
C ALA A 55 -13.29 10.00 -5.61
N LEU A 56 -13.73 8.78 -5.30
CA LEU A 56 -14.35 7.86 -6.26
C LEU A 56 -15.70 8.40 -6.79
N ALA A 57 -16.52 9.00 -5.93
CA ALA A 57 -17.77 9.64 -6.35
C ALA A 57 -17.53 10.84 -7.30
N ALA A 58 -16.36 11.47 -7.21
CA ALA A 58 -15.92 12.53 -8.13
C ALA A 58 -15.22 11.98 -9.39
N GLY A 59 -15.18 10.66 -9.59
CA GLY A 59 -14.53 10.02 -10.73
C GLY A 59 -13.00 10.12 -10.72
N ARG A 60 -12.38 10.24 -9.54
CA ARG A 60 -10.92 10.36 -9.40
C ARG A 60 -10.28 9.08 -8.91
N ASP A 61 -9.09 8.79 -9.44
CA ASP A 61 -8.26 7.69 -8.97
C ASP A 61 -7.70 7.97 -7.58
N VAL A 62 -7.45 6.91 -6.80
CA VAL A 62 -7.04 7.01 -5.39
C VAL A 62 -5.85 6.12 -5.10
N THR A 63 -4.82 6.65 -4.47
CA THR A 63 -3.75 5.86 -3.86
C THR A 63 -3.98 5.72 -2.36
N VAL A 64 -4.00 4.49 -1.84
CA VAL A 64 -4.00 4.20 -0.41
C VAL A 64 -2.58 3.84 0.04
N ASP A 65 -1.88 4.81 0.64
CA ASP A 65 -0.49 4.68 1.09
C ASP A 65 -0.42 4.45 2.61
N ASN A 66 -0.69 3.22 3.01
CA ASN A 66 -0.44 2.73 4.35
C ASN A 66 0.33 1.40 4.27
N THR A 67 0.62 0.78 5.40
CA THR A 67 1.34 -0.50 5.41
C THR A 67 0.53 -1.62 4.73
N ASN A 68 -0.79 -1.64 4.95
CA ASN A 68 -1.73 -2.60 4.35
C ASN A 68 -1.25 -4.05 4.51
N ALA A 69 -0.79 -4.40 5.71
CA ALA A 69 0.06 -5.57 5.94
C ALA A 69 -0.69 -6.89 5.77
N SER A 70 -1.96 -6.95 6.18
CA SER A 70 -2.75 -8.17 6.18
C SER A 70 -4.01 -8.04 5.32
N PRO A 71 -4.62 -9.18 4.90
CA PRO A 71 -5.87 -9.16 4.13
C PRO A 71 -7.00 -8.41 4.85
N GLU A 72 -7.06 -8.51 6.18
CA GLU A 72 -8.09 -7.84 6.99
C GLU A 72 -7.94 -6.31 6.98
N GLU A 73 -6.71 -5.79 6.88
CA GLU A 73 -6.46 -4.36 6.72
C GLU A 73 -6.82 -3.87 5.31
N ARG A 74 -6.70 -4.73 4.29
CA ARG A 74 -6.99 -4.41 2.89
C ARG A 74 -8.46 -4.51 2.55
N ARG A 75 -9.17 -5.49 3.12
CA ARG A 75 -10.58 -5.79 2.83
C ARG A 75 -11.49 -4.55 2.80
N PRO A 76 -11.50 -3.64 3.80
CA PRO A 76 -12.40 -2.49 3.78
C PRO A 76 -12.16 -1.55 2.59
N VAL A 77 -10.91 -1.41 2.14
CA VAL A 77 -10.54 -0.59 0.99
C VAL A 77 -11.02 -1.26 -0.30
N ILE A 78 -10.81 -2.57 -0.42
CA ILE A 78 -11.23 -3.35 -1.60
C ILE A 78 -12.76 -3.33 -1.73
N GLU A 79 -13.47 -3.63 -0.64
CA GLU A 79 -14.95 -3.62 -0.61
C GLU A 79 -15.50 -2.24 -1.00
N LEU A 80 -14.90 -1.16 -0.48
CA LEU A 80 -15.31 0.21 -0.81
C LEU A 80 -15.06 0.54 -2.28
N ALA A 81 -13.89 0.21 -2.82
CA ALA A 81 -13.57 0.43 -4.23
C ALA A 81 -14.59 -0.27 -5.15
N ARG A 82 -14.88 -1.54 -4.86
CA ARG A 82 -15.84 -2.34 -5.63
C ARG A 82 -17.27 -1.82 -5.51
N ALA A 83 -17.68 -1.32 -4.34
CA ALA A 83 -18.99 -0.70 -4.15
C ALA A 83 -19.18 0.57 -5.01
N HIS A 84 -18.08 1.23 -5.37
CA HIS A 84 -18.05 2.38 -6.30
C HIS A 84 -17.79 1.97 -7.76
N GLY A 85 -17.70 0.67 -8.06
CA GLY A 85 -17.40 0.16 -9.39
C GLY A 85 -15.96 0.43 -9.86
N ALA A 86 -15.06 0.80 -8.95
CA ALA A 86 -13.67 1.10 -9.26
C ALA A 86 -12.84 -0.19 -9.39
N SER A 87 -11.81 -0.14 -10.25
CA SER A 87 -10.80 -1.20 -10.33
C SER A 87 -9.84 -1.12 -9.14
N VAL A 88 -9.35 -2.27 -8.66
CA VAL A 88 -8.48 -2.37 -7.49
C VAL A 88 -7.12 -2.92 -7.90
N ILE A 89 -6.08 -2.10 -7.76
CA ILE A 89 -4.72 -2.42 -8.18
C ILE A 89 -3.82 -2.54 -6.94
N GLY A 90 -3.16 -3.69 -6.75
CA GLY A 90 -2.24 -3.90 -5.63
C GLY A 90 -0.79 -3.73 -6.05
N TYR A 91 -0.06 -2.83 -5.38
CA TYR A 91 1.39 -2.68 -5.52
C TYR A 91 2.10 -3.26 -4.29
N TRP A 92 2.64 -4.45 -4.46
CA TRP A 92 3.33 -5.21 -3.42
C TRP A 92 4.81 -4.86 -3.35
N PHE A 93 5.27 -4.37 -2.21
CA PHE A 93 6.66 -4.08 -1.91
C PHE A 93 7.19 -5.18 -0.98
N PRO A 94 7.66 -6.31 -1.52
CA PRO A 94 8.12 -7.43 -0.72
C PRO A 94 9.23 -6.96 0.22
N PRO A 95 9.15 -7.30 1.51
CA PRO A 95 10.23 -6.99 2.42
C PRO A 95 11.49 -7.74 1.96
N GLU A 96 12.62 -7.05 1.92
CA GLU A 96 13.94 -7.69 1.81
C GLU A 96 14.27 -8.34 3.17
N VAL A 97 13.50 -9.37 3.56
CA VAL A 97 13.55 -9.94 4.92
C VAL A 97 14.94 -10.43 5.24
N GLN A 98 15.62 -11.07 4.31
CA GLN A 98 16.97 -11.60 4.52
C GLN A 98 17.98 -10.47 4.79
N GLU A 99 17.94 -9.39 4.01
CA GLU A 99 18.84 -8.25 4.20
C GLU A 99 18.47 -7.38 5.41
N ALA A 100 17.18 -7.19 5.67
CA ALA A 100 16.70 -6.48 6.85
C ALA A 100 17.00 -7.26 8.14
N TYR A 101 16.90 -8.58 8.10
CA TYR A 101 17.27 -9.47 9.20
C TYR A 101 18.79 -9.46 9.43
N ALA A 102 19.60 -9.61 8.38
CA ALA A 102 21.06 -9.52 8.46
C ALA A 102 21.51 -8.16 9.04
N ARG A 103 21.00 -7.05 8.48
CA ARG A 103 21.28 -5.69 8.97
C ARG A 103 20.81 -5.44 10.41
N ASN A 104 19.73 -6.09 10.86
CA ASN A 104 19.24 -5.94 12.23
C ASN A 104 19.95 -6.90 13.22
N ALA A 105 20.44 -8.04 12.76
CA ALA A 105 21.24 -8.97 13.56
C ALA A 105 22.60 -8.36 13.94
N GLU A 106 23.16 -7.53 13.07
CA GLU A 106 24.41 -6.77 13.27
C GLU A 106 24.26 -5.59 14.26
N ARG A 107 23.04 -5.14 14.58
CA ARG A 107 22.81 -4.01 15.50
C ARG A 107 22.86 -4.45 16.96
N GLN A 108 23.61 -3.71 17.78
CA GLN A 108 23.72 -3.93 19.23
C GLN A 108 22.85 -2.95 20.04
N GLY A 109 22.40 -3.38 21.23
CA GLY A 109 21.69 -2.52 22.19
C GLY A 109 20.36 -1.95 21.69
N LYS A 110 20.07 -0.68 21.99
CA LYS A 110 18.82 0.02 21.61
C LYS A 110 18.66 0.24 20.09
N ALA A 111 19.68 -0.06 19.28
CA ALA A 111 19.63 0.01 17.82
C ALA A 111 18.97 -1.24 17.19
N ARG A 112 18.78 -2.33 17.95
CA ARG A 112 17.94 -3.45 17.53
C ARG A 112 16.50 -2.97 17.48
N VAL A 113 15.79 -3.23 16.38
CA VAL A 113 14.49 -2.60 16.13
C VAL A 113 13.33 -3.61 16.28
N PRO A 114 12.79 -3.83 17.50
CA PRO A 114 11.76 -4.83 17.74
C PRO A 114 10.43 -4.58 17.00
N TRP A 115 10.06 -3.32 16.72
CA TRP A 115 8.78 -3.01 16.05
C TRP A 115 8.71 -3.48 14.59
N PHE A 116 9.86 -3.69 13.95
CA PHE A 116 9.95 -4.27 12.60
C PHE A 116 9.32 -5.67 12.55
N PHE A 117 9.57 -6.49 13.58
CA PHE A 117 9.10 -7.87 13.64
C PHE A 117 7.59 -7.99 13.87
N ALA A 118 6.97 -7.08 14.62
CA ALA A 118 5.53 -7.11 14.87
C ALA A 118 4.71 -6.88 13.58
N THR A 119 5.18 -5.96 12.73
CA THR A 119 4.54 -5.71 11.43
C THR A 119 4.89 -6.80 10.42
N LEU A 120 6.14 -7.28 10.41
CA LEU A 120 6.58 -8.38 9.55
C LEU A 120 5.78 -9.67 9.80
N LYS A 121 5.40 -9.98 11.05
CA LYS A 121 4.59 -11.16 11.38
C LYS A 121 3.19 -11.12 10.77
N ARG A 122 2.60 -9.93 10.64
CA ARG A 122 1.25 -9.73 10.06
C ARG A 122 1.28 -9.59 8.55
N LEU A 123 2.44 -9.24 8.01
CA LEU A 123 2.62 -9.01 6.60
C LEU A 123 2.36 -10.28 5.78
N ARG A 124 1.42 -10.20 4.85
CA ARG A 124 1.08 -11.25 3.89
C ARG A 124 1.15 -10.67 2.47
N PRO A 125 1.73 -11.40 1.51
CA PRO A 125 1.65 -11.01 0.11
C PRO A 125 0.17 -10.90 -0.29
N PRO A 126 -0.19 -9.96 -1.18
CA PRO A 126 -1.55 -9.88 -1.67
C PRO A 126 -1.84 -11.02 -2.65
N GLY A 127 -3.10 -11.45 -2.69
CA GLY A 127 -3.60 -12.45 -3.62
C GLY A 127 -4.88 -12.00 -4.33
N TYR A 128 -5.12 -12.54 -5.53
CA TYR A 128 -6.28 -12.18 -6.35
C TYR A 128 -7.61 -12.56 -5.69
N GLU A 129 -7.62 -13.57 -4.82
CA GLU A 129 -8.78 -13.98 -4.02
C GLU A 129 -9.30 -12.89 -3.08
N GLU A 130 -8.50 -11.85 -2.80
CA GLU A 130 -8.93 -10.70 -2.01
C GLU A 130 -9.82 -9.74 -2.80
N GLY A 131 -9.85 -9.84 -4.14
CA GLY A 131 -10.65 -8.99 -5.02
C GLY A 131 -9.85 -7.92 -5.78
N PHE A 132 -8.54 -8.11 -5.93
CA PHE A 132 -7.70 -7.28 -6.81
C PHE A 132 -7.96 -7.61 -8.28
N ASP A 133 -8.03 -6.58 -9.13
CA ASP A 133 -8.15 -6.74 -10.58
C ASP A 133 -6.76 -6.86 -11.24
N ALA A 134 -5.72 -6.27 -10.62
CA ALA A 134 -4.33 -6.49 -10.99
C ALA A 134 -3.38 -6.41 -9.78
N LEU A 135 -2.30 -7.18 -9.84
CA LEU A 135 -1.24 -7.18 -8.83
C LEU A 135 0.13 -6.95 -9.47
N TYR A 136 0.95 -6.14 -8.82
CA TYR A 136 2.31 -5.84 -9.23
C TYR A 136 3.28 -6.02 -8.07
N GLU A 137 4.38 -6.71 -8.31
CA GLU A 137 5.55 -6.69 -7.43
C GLU A 137 6.43 -5.48 -7.76
N VAL A 138 6.76 -4.69 -6.74
CA VAL A 138 7.56 -3.47 -6.85
C VAL A 138 8.85 -3.63 -6.04
N ARG A 139 9.99 -3.56 -6.72
CA ARG A 139 11.32 -3.61 -6.09
C ARG A 139 12.13 -2.38 -6.45
N LEU A 140 13.02 -1.94 -5.55
CA LEU A 140 14.01 -0.92 -5.88
C LEU A 140 14.96 -1.45 -6.97
N ASP A 141 15.38 -0.56 -7.85
CA ASP A 141 16.33 -0.87 -8.93
C ASP A 141 17.80 -0.58 -8.57
N GLY A 142 18.04 0.03 -7.39
CA GLY A 142 19.37 0.45 -6.92
C GLY A 142 19.86 1.78 -7.49
N ARG A 143 19.05 2.47 -8.30
CA ARG A 143 19.37 3.75 -8.97
C ARG A 143 18.40 4.89 -8.60
N GLY A 144 17.57 4.67 -7.58
CA GLY A 144 16.53 5.60 -7.14
C GLY A 144 15.19 5.43 -7.85
N GLY A 145 15.06 4.40 -8.70
CA GLY A 145 13.83 4.01 -9.38
C GLY A 145 13.28 2.68 -8.88
N PHE A 146 12.31 2.15 -9.65
CA PHE A 146 11.57 0.95 -9.31
C PHE A 146 11.47 0.00 -10.50
N ARG A 147 11.58 -1.30 -10.23
CA ARG A 147 11.18 -2.38 -11.13
C ARG A 147 9.78 -2.83 -10.73
N VAL A 148 8.83 -2.67 -11.63
CA VAL A 148 7.44 -3.09 -11.46
C VAL A 148 7.20 -4.31 -12.35
N ARG A 149 6.73 -5.42 -11.78
CA ARG A 149 6.45 -6.66 -12.50
C ARG A 149 5.02 -7.13 -12.22
N PRO A 150 4.24 -7.52 -13.24
CA PRO A 150 2.93 -8.12 -12.99
C PRO A 150 3.09 -9.43 -12.23
N VAL A 151 2.20 -9.67 -11.28
CA VAL A 151 2.04 -10.97 -10.61
C VAL A 151 1.05 -11.78 -11.45
N ALA A 152 1.36 -13.03 -11.74
CA ALA A 152 0.44 -13.90 -12.45
C ALA A 152 -0.74 -14.28 -11.55
N LEU A 153 -1.93 -14.41 -12.17
CA LEU A 153 -3.13 -15.00 -11.56
C LEU A 153 -2.90 -16.45 -11.12
#